data_AF-A0A367F310-F1
#
_entry.id   AF-A0A367F310-F1
#
_cell.length_a   1.000
_cell.length_b   1.000
_cell.length_c   1.000
_cell.angle_alpha   90.00
_cell.angle_beta   90.00
_cell.angle_gamma   90.00
#
_symmetry.space_group_name_H-M   'P 1'
#
loop_
_entity.id
_entity.type
_entity.pdbx_description
1 polymer ?
#
loop_
_entity_poly.entity_id
_entity_poly.type
_entity_poly.pdbx_seq_one_letter_code
_entity_poly.pdbx_strand_id
1 'polypeptide(L)'
;MEFHTCPRTAPREPGEVAEAVLGASRVRQLEDNLRALPGLYQESLHHVSPISRRTHHTRVSGSRSGDRLNMSALDSRHNILAVLESWCSLVADELGHAAPTRSVPDLARFLLRNVEWLTEQPPAADFADEIDGLRRELLRTIDPERGELRAPVWECVMTDCTGKISAPSQSVGTAGATKIRCSSGHAWEMHEWITLRPLVERRRKAVGT
;
A
#
# COMPACT_ATOMS: atom_id res chain seq x y z
N MET A 1 -36.41 53.56 -29.86
CA MET A 1 -35.31 54.34 -30.44
C MET A 1 -34.10 54.16 -29.53
N GLU A 2 -33.02 53.70 -30.17
CA GLU A 2 -31.60 53.85 -29.82
C GLU A 2 -31.03 53.19 -28.56
N PHE A 3 -29.90 52.56 -28.81
CA PHE A 3 -29.16 51.61 -28.00
C PHE A 3 -28.04 52.32 -27.24
N HIS A 4 -27.83 51.95 -25.97
CA HIS A 4 -26.50 52.03 -25.37
C HIS A 4 -26.23 50.76 -24.54
N THR A 5 -25.53 49.84 -25.19
CA THR A 5 -24.89 48.68 -24.58
C THR A 5 -23.78 49.15 -23.64
N CYS A 6 -23.81 48.72 -22.38
CA CYS A 6 -22.71 48.92 -21.45
C CYS A 6 -22.03 47.56 -21.24
N PRO A 7 -20.75 47.37 -21.60
CA PRO A 7 -20.02 46.17 -21.26
C PRO A 7 -19.42 46.38 -19.87
N ARG A 8 -19.77 45.55 -18.89
CA ARG A 8 -19.03 45.52 -17.63
C ARG A 8 -18.86 44.09 -17.13
N THR A 9 -17.72 43.56 -17.57
CA THR A 9 -16.81 42.66 -16.85
C THR A 9 -17.45 41.50 -16.10
N ALA A 10 -17.29 40.32 -16.70
CA ALA A 10 -17.28 39.06 -15.98
C ALA A 10 -16.33 39.13 -14.78
N PRO A 11 -16.66 38.54 -13.63
CA PRO A 11 -15.65 38.16 -12.65
C PRO A 11 -14.73 37.15 -13.34
N ARG A 12 -13.47 37.56 -13.59
CA ARG A 12 -12.37 36.58 -13.60
C ARG A 12 -12.32 36.08 -12.17
N GLU A 13 -12.71 34.83 -11.95
CA GLU A 13 -12.30 34.07 -10.78
C GLU A 13 -10.89 33.53 -11.10
N PRO A 14 -9.81 34.06 -10.51
CA PRO A 14 -8.56 33.33 -10.42
C PRO A 14 -8.72 32.33 -9.26
N GLY A 15 -9.45 31.25 -9.53
CA GLY A 15 -9.38 30.02 -8.73
C GLY A 15 -8.19 29.22 -9.20
N GLU A 16 -7.00 29.81 -9.08
CA GLU A 16 -5.71 29.15 -9.16
C GLU A 16 -5.73 28.07 -8.09
N VAL A 17 -6.09 26.85 -8.51
CA VAL A 17 -5.92 25.66 -7.69
C VAL A 17 -4.42 25.66 -7.43
N ALA A 18 -4.01 26.02 -6.22
CA ALA A 18 -2.64 25.86 -5.78
C ALA A 18 -2.38 24.36 -5.83
N GLU A 19 -1.94 23.93 -7.01
CA GLU A 19 -1.69 22.56 -7.39
C GLU A 19 -0.65 22.06 -6.41
N ALA A 20 -1.11 21.17 -5.53
CA ALA A 20 -0.38 20.86 -4.32
C ALA A 20 0.89 20.11 -4.70
N VAL A 21 2.01 20.84 -4.76
CA VAL A 21 3.35 20.29 -4.84
C VAL A 21 3.48 19.21 -3.76
N LEU A 22 3.86 18.01 -4.18
CA LEU A 22 4.03 16.88 -3.26
C LEU A 22 5.04 17.24 -2.16
N GLY A 23 4.66 17.05 -0.90
CA GLY A 23 5.58 17.27 0.22
C GLY A 23 6.79 16.31 0.17
N ALA A 24 7.96 16.78 0.62
CA ALA A 24 9.23 16.04 0.52
C ALA A 24 9.22 14.62 1.11
N SER A 25 8.43 14.36 2.16
CA SER A 25 8.28 12.99 2.70
C SER A 25 7.53 12.07 1.76
N ARG A 26 6.53 12.59 1.04
CA ARG A 26 5.72 11.84 0.09
C ARG A 26 6.50 11.58 -1.21
N VAL A 27 7.34 12.52 -1.63
CA VAL A 27 8.31 12.31 -2.72
C VAL A 27 9.29 11.19 -2.37
N ARG A 28 9.88 11.19 -1.17
CA ARG A 28 10.77 10.08 -0.73
C ARG A 28 10.05 8.73 -0.73
N GLN A 29 8.82 8.67 -0.21
CA GLN A 29 8.02 7.45 -0.23
C GLN A 29 7.74 6.96 -1.66
N LEU A 30 7.42 7.88 -2.57
CA LEU A 30 7.21 7.58 -3.98
C LEU A 30 8.46 6.98 -4.62
N GLU A 31 9.64 7.58 -4.41
CA GLU A 31 10.89 7.03 -4.92
C GLU A 31 11.20 5.65 -4.35
N ASP A 32 11.02 5.46 -3.04
CA ASP A 32 11.23 4.16 -2.39
C ASP A 32 10.28 3.10 -2.93
N ASN A 33 9.02 3.48 -3.16
CA ASN A 33 8.04 2.60 -3.79
C ASN A 33 8.48 2.22 -5.23
N LEU A 34 8.88 3.19 -6.06
CA LEU A 34 9.37 2.94 -7.43
C LEU A 34 10.60 2.02 -7.44
N ARG A 35 11.54 2.19 -6.49
CA ARG A 35 12.71 1.31 -6.33
C ARG A 35 12.31 -0.12 -5.92
N ALA A 36 11.26 -0.27 -5.12
CA ALA A 36 10.80 -1.57 -4.63
C ALA A 36 9.98 -2.37 -5.65
N LEU A 37 9.23 -1.69 -6.52
CA LEU A 37 8.29 -2.32 -7.46
C LEU A 37 8.91 -3.46 -8.32
N PRO A 38 10.11 -3.32 -8.92
CA PRO A 38 10.69 -4.40 -9.72
C PRO A 38 10.93 -5.69 -8.92
N GLY A 39 11.43 -5.58 -7.69
CA GLY A 39 11.69 -6.73 -6.82
C GLY A 39 10.39 -7.42 -6.38
N LEU A 40 9.40 -6.63 -5.97
CA LEU A 40 8.07 -7.13 -5.60
C LEU A 40 7.34 -7.76 -6.80
N TYR A 41 7.44 -7.15 -7.97
CA TYR A 41 6.90 -7.71 -9.20
C TYR A 41 7.57 -9.04 -9.54
N GLN A 42 8.88 -9.19 -9.37
CA GLN A 42 9.56 -10.47 -9.56
C GLN A 42 9.09 -11.51 -8.54
N GLU A 43 9.04 -11.16 -7.25
CA GLU A 43 8.63 -12.07 -6.18
C GLU A 43 7.20 -12.60 -6.39
N SER A 44 6.27 -11.73 -6.81
CA SER A 44 4.88 -12.14 -7.06
C SER A 44 4.75 -13.26 -8.11
N LEU A 45 5.75 -13.47 -8.99
CA LEU A 45 5.74 -14.56 -9.97
C LEU A 45 5.72 -15.93 -9.27
N HIS A 46 6.43 -16.06 -8.15
CA HIS A 46 6.46 -17.28 -7.36
C HIS A 46 5.11 -17.61 -6.71
N HIS A 47 4.17 -16.66 -6.70
CA HIS A 47 2.82 -16.79 -6.14
C HIS A 47 1.74 -16.94 -7.23
N VAL A 48 2.08 -16.76 -8.51
CA VAL A 48 1.16 -16.96 -9.66
C VAL A 48 0.91 -18.44 -9.94
N SER A 49 1.95 -19.28 -9.80
CA SER A 49 1.85 -20.73 -9.89
C SER A 49 2.47 -21.32 -8.64
N PRO A 50 1.71 -22.06 -7.81
CA PRO A 50 2.32 -22.87 -6.77
C PRO A 50 3.04 -24.02 -7.49
N ILE A 51 4.28 -23.80 -7.94
CA ILE A 51 5.18 -24.90 -8.24
C ILE A 51 5.30 -25.64 -6.92
N SER A 52 4.60 -26.76 -6.83
CA SER A 52 4.49 -27.61 -5.65
C SER A 52 5.88 -27.85 -5.08
N ARG A 53 6.28 -27.04 -4.09
CA ARG A 53 7.28 -27.50 -3.13
C ARG A 53 6.55 -28.60 -2.38
N ARG A 54 6.87 -29.86 -2.73
CA ARG A 54 6.38 -31.05 -2.04
C ARG A 54 6.79 -30.98 -0.58
N THR A 55 6.02 -30.27 0.22
CA THR A 55 6.03 -30.42 1.67
C THR A 55 5.10 -31.59 1.97
N HIS A 56 5.68 -32.64 2.50
CA HIS A 56 5.07 -33.95 2.74
C HIS A 56 4.03 -33.84 3.86
N HIS A 57 2.86 -33.25 3.59
CA HIS A 57 1.72 -33.28 4.49
C HIS A 57 0.89 -34.53 4.19
N THR A 58 0.66 -35.34 5.22
CA THR A 58 -0.19 -36.52 5.18
C THR A 58 -1.54 -36.19 4.57
N ARG A 59 -1.83 -36.85 3.45
CA ARG A 59 -2.98 -36.63 2.58
C ARG A 59 -4.26 -37.11 3.27
N VAL A 60 -5.19 -36.21 3.59
CA VAL A 60 -6.57 -36.58 3.91
C VAL A 60 -7.37 -36.54 2.61
N SER A 61 -7.99 -37.67 2.28
CA SER A 61 -8.72 -37.89 1.02
C SER A 61 -9.91 -36.94 0.92
N GLY A 62 -9.97 -36.10 -0.12
CA GLY A 62 -11.23 -35.44 -0.49
C GLY A 62 -11.19 -34.04 -1.11
N SER A 63 -10.07 -33.31 -1.15
CA SER A 63 -10.05 -32.01 -1.86
C SER A 63 -9.33 -32.15 -3.21
N ARG A 64 -10.06 -31.84 -4.29
CA ARG A 64 -9.46 -31.62 -5.61
C ARG A 64 -8.62 -30.33 -5.52
N SER A 65 -7.39 -30.43 -5.06
CA SER A 65 -6.39 -29.36 -5.19
C SER A 65 -5.96 -29.29 -6.65
N GLY A 66 -6.87 -28.77 -7.49
CA GLY A 66 -6.58 -28.45 -8.87
C GLY A 66 -5.55 -27.33 -8.91
N ASP A 67 -4.55 -27.53 -9.75
CA ASP A 67 -3.55 -26.59 -10.22
C ASP A 67 -4.23 -25.35 -10.83
N ARG A 68 -4.78 -24.48 -9.97
CA ARG A 68 -5.50 -23.28 -10.36
C ARG A 68 -4.53 -22.12 -10.22
N LEU A 69 -4.12 -21.57 -11.36
CA LEU A 69 -3.41 -20.28 -11.44
C LEU A 69 -4.06 -19.27 -10.51
N ASN A 70 -3.25 -18.55 -9.74
CA ASN A 70 -3.75 -17.48 -8.90
C ASN A 70 -4.15 -16.30 -9.79
N MET A 71 -5.42 -16.28 -10.20
CA MET A 71 -5.96 -15.26 -11.10
C MET A 71 -5.84 -13.85 -10.52
N SER A 72 -5.94 -13.68 -9.20
CA SER A 72 -5.71 -12.39 -8.54
C SER A 72 -4.25 -11.96 -8.69
N ALA A 73 -3.27 -12.85 -8.50
CA ALA A 73 -1.86 -12.53 -8.71
C ALA A 73 -1.55 -12.15 -10.17
N LEU A 74 -2.19 -12.80 -11.15
CA LEU A 74 -2.07 -12.44 -12.55
C LEU A 74 -2.66 -11.05 -12.85
N ASP A 75 -3.82 -10.75 -12.29
CA ASP A 75 -4.50 -9.47 -12.46
C ASP A 75 -3.69 -8.32 -11.85
N SER A 76 -3.18 -8.49 -10.62
CA SER A 76 -2.27 -7.54 -9.96
C SER A 76 -1.04 -7.25 -10.83
N ARG A 77 -0.44 -8.28 -11.45
CA ARG A 77 0.71 -8.14 -12.35
C ARG A 77 0.38 -7.40 -13.64
N HIS A 78 -0.80 -7.63 -14.21
CA HIS A 78 -1.24 -6.91 -15.40
C HIS A 78 -1.50 -5.44 -15.09
N ASN A 79 -2.18 -5.17 -13.97
CA ASN A 79 -2.47 -3.82 -13.51
C ASN A 79 -1.20 -2.97 -13.32
N ILE A 80 -0.15 -3.53 -12.72
CA ILE A 80 1.13 -2.82 -12.55
C ILE A 80 1.74 -2.38 -13.88
N LEU A 81 1.75 -3.27 -14.87
CA LEU A 81 2.26 -2.93 -16.19
C LEU A 81 1.43 -1.81 -16.82
N ALA A 82 0.10 -1.93 -16.78
CA ALA A 82 -0.81 -0.94 -17.36
C ALA A 82 -0.65 0.45 -16.73
N VAL A 83 -0.59 0.53 -15.39
CA VAL A 83 -0.42 1.80 -14.68
C VAL A 83 0.96 2.41 -14.99
N LEU A 84 2.04 1.65 -14.89
CA LEU A 84 3.38 2.16 -15.18
C LEU A 84 3.53 2.61 -16.65
N GLU A 85 2.91 1.90 -17.59
CA GLU A 85 2.84 2.29 -19.00
C GLU A 85 2.10 3.61 -19.19
N SER A 86 0.94 3.77 -18.54
CA SER A 86 0.16 5.01 -18.61
C SER A 86 1.00 6.22 -18.18
N TRP A 87 1.72 6.11 -17.06
CA TRP A 87 2.60 7.18 -16.59
C TRP A 87 3.82 7.39 -17.47
N CYS A 88 4.42 6.32 -18.01
CA CYS A 88 5.54 6.46 -18.93
C CYS A 88 5.13 7.14 -20.23
N SER A 89 3.93 6.85 -20.75
CA SER A 89 3.37 7.51 -21.93
C SER A 89 3.16 9.00 -21.67
N LEU A 90 2.58 9.38 -20.52
CA LEU A 90 2.43 10.79 -20.15
C LEU A 90 3.76 11.55 -20.17
N VAL A 91 4.80 10.99 -19.53
CA VAL A 91 6.13 11.60 -19.50
C VAL A 91 6.75 11.64 -20.90
N ALA A 92 6.61 10.57 -21.68
CA ALA A 92 7.16 10.47 -23.03
C ALA A 92 6.53 11.50 -23.98
N ASP A 93 5.21 11.68 -23.90
CA ASP A 93 4.45 12.63 -24.72
C ASP A 93 4.82 14.07 -24.36
N GLU A 94 4.93 14.40 -23.08
CA GLU A 94 5.22 15.77 -22.61
C GLU A 94 6.70 16.16 -22.77
N LEU A 95 7.63 15.23 -22.55
CA LEU A 95 9.08 15.49 -22.64
C LEU A 95 9.69 15.11 -23.99
N GLY A 96 8.89 14.58 -24.93
CA GLY A 96 9.36 14.13 -26.24
C GLY A 96 10.38 12.99 -26.18
N HIS A 97 10.27 12.11 -25.17
CA HIS A 97 11.17 10.98 -24.96
C HIS A 97 10.67 9.73 -25.66
N ALA A 98 11.59 8.85 -26.06
CA ALA A 98 11.21 7.53 -26.55
C ALA A 98 10.58 6.70 -25.42
N ALA A 99 9.47 6.02 -25.71
CA ALA A 99 8.84 5.12 -24.76
C ALA A 99 9.82 4.01 -24.34
N PRO A 100 9.98 3.74 -23.04
CA PRO A 100 10.86 2.69 -22.55
C PRO A 100 10.37 1.30 -22.97
N THR A 101 11.24 0.30 -22.86
CA THR A 101 10.85 -1.10 -23.03
C THR A 101 9.73 -1.46 -22.06
N ARG A 102 8.74 -2.22 -22.57
CA ARG A 102 7.54 -2.65 -21.84
C ARG A 102 7.85 -3.71 -20.77
N SER A 103 8.62 -3.33 -19.75
CA SER A 103 9.00 -4.17 -18.61
C SER A 103 8.90 -3.36 -17.32
N VAL A 104 8.42 -3.97 -16.23
CA VAL A 104 8.30 -3.27 -14.93
C VAL A 104 9.64 -2.65 -14.47
N PRO A 105 10.79 -3.34 -14.58
CA PRO A 105 12.08 -2.73 -14.24
C PRO A 105 12.42 -1.49 -15.08
N ASP A 106 12.15 -1.50 -16.39
CA ASP A 106 12.53 -0.39 -17.27
C ASP A 106 11.57 0.80 -17.12
N LEU A 107 10.28 0.52 -16.99
CA LEU A 107 9.24 1.51 -16.72
C LEU A 107 9.49 2.21 -15.37
N ALA A 108 9.70 1.44 -14.30
CA ALA A 108 9.97 2.01 -12.97
C ALA A 108 11.24 2.86 -12.96
N ARG A 109 12.31 2.41 -13.65
CA ARG A 109 13.55 3.19 -13.76
C ARG A 109 13.36 4.46 -14.58
N PHE A 110 12.55 4.41 -15.64
CA PHE A 110 12.22 5.59 -16.45
C PHE A 110 11.46 6.62 -15.62
N LEU A 111 10.44 6.21 -14.87
CA LEU A 111 9.69 7.11 -13.99
C LEU A 111 10.56 7.68 -12.87
N LEU A 112 11.44 6.86 -12.26
CA LEU A 112 12.36 7.34 -11.23
C LEU A 112 13.32 8.43 -11.73
N ARG A 113 13.77 8.35 -12.98
CA ARG A 113 14.62 9.41 -13.59
C ARG A 113 13.86 10.71 -13.85
N ASN A 114 12.54 10.65 -13.99
CA ASN A 114 11.68 11.79 -14.27
C ASN A 114 10.83 12.18 -13.05
N VAL A 115 11.19 11.71 -11.85
CA VAL A 115 10.37 11.90 -10.64
C VAL A 115 10.26 13.37 -10.27
N GLU A 116 11.33 14.16 -10.45
CA GLU A 116 11.32 15.60 -10.19
C GLU A 116 10.27 16.29 -11.06
N TRP A 117 10.32 16.06 -12.38
CA TRP A 117 9.34 16.58 -13.33
C TRP A 117 7.92 16.12 -12.98
N LEU A 118 7.72 14.82 -12.71
CA LEU A 118 6.41 14.24 -12.34
C LEU A 118 5.82 14.87 -11.07
N THR A 119 6.66 15.21 -10.09
CA THR A 119 6.20 15.80 -8.82
C THR A 119 5.77 17.26 -8.94
N GLU A 120 6.13 17.91 -10.05
CA GLU A 120 5.73 19.27 -10.41
C GLU A 120 4.47 19.29 -11.29
N GLN A 121 3.99 18.14 -11.76
CA GLN A 121 2.83 18.08 -12.63
C GLN A 121 1.49 18.13 -11.86
N PRO A 122 0.41 18.62 -12.50
CA PRO A 122 -0.93 18.59 -11.95
C PRO A 122 -1.36 17.28 -11.24
N PRO A 123 -1.15 16.08 -11.83
CA PRO A 123 -1.59 14.84 -11.23
C PRO A 123 -0.52 14.19 -10.34
N ALA A 124 0.43 14.95 -9.78
CA ALA A 124 1.50 14.41 -8.92
C ALA A 124 0.95 13.64 -7.71
N ALA A 125 -0.12 14.12 -7.09
CA ALA A 125 -0.79 13.46 -5.98
C ALA A 125 -1.33 12.07 -6.37
N ASP A 126 -2.01 12.00 -7.51
CA ASP A 126 -2.59 10.77 -8.07
C ASP A 126 -1.49 9.78 -8.45
N PHE A 127 -0.41 10.26 -9.08
CA PHE A 127 0.77 9.43 -9.37
C PHE A 127 1.32 8.76 -8.11
N ALA A 128 1.51 9.53 -7.04
CA ALA A 128 2.01 8.99 -5.78
C ALA A 128 1.07 7.95 -5.16
N ASP A 129 -0.25 8.18 -5.20
CA ASP A 129 -1.24 7.25 -4.66
C ASP A 129 -1.37 5.97 -5.48
N GLU A 130 -1.29 6.07 -6.81
CA GLU A 130 -1.30 4.91 -7.70
C GLU A 130 -0.07 4.03 -7.47
N ILE A 131 1.14 4.61 -7.40
CA ILE A 131 2.37 3.85 -7.14
C ILE A 131 2.35 3.17 -5.77
N ASP A 132 1.84 3.85 -4.73
CA ASP A 132 1.68 3.26 -3.40
C ASP A 132 0.59 2.16 -3.40
N GLY A 133 -0.47 2.33 -4.19
CA GLY A 133 -1.49 1.33 -4.48
C GLY A 133 -0.91 0.06 -5.08
N LEU A 134 -0.09 0.18 -6.13
CA LEU A 134 0.59 -0.94 -6.78
C LEU A 134 1.49 -1.71 -5.80
N ARG A 135 2.26 -0.99 -4.98
CA ARG A 135 3.12 -1.61 -3.95
C ARG A 135 2.30 -2.41 -2.95
N ARG A 136 1.21 -1.84 -2.42
CA ARG A 136 0.32 -2.54 -1.48
C ARG A 136 -0.29 -3.78 -2.11
N GLU A 137 -0.73 -3.69 -3.37
CA GLU A 137 -1.31 -4.80 -4.10
C GLU A 137 -0.32 -5.96 -4.22
N LEU A 138 0.92 -5.68 -4.64
CA LEU A 138 1.98 -6.69 -4.69
C LEU A 138 2.27 -7.32 -3.33
N LEU A 139 2.34 -6.51 -2.27
CA LEU A 139 2.57 -7.03 -0.93
C LEU A 139 1.44 -7.96 -0.48
N ARG A 140 0.17 -7.65 -0.82
CA ARG A 140 -0.97 -8.55 -0.57
C ARG A 140 -0.87 -9.85 -1.38
N THR A 141 -0.36 -9.79 -2.61
CA THR A 141 -0.13 -11.00 -3.42
C THR A 141 0.94 -11.90 -2.82
N ILE A 142 2.05 -11.32 -2.35
CA ILE A 142 3.21 -12.04 -1.80
C ILE A 142 2.90 -12.60 -0.40
N ASP A 143 2.25 -11.79 0.45
CA ASP A 143 1.90 -12.15 1.82
C ASP A 143 0.45 -11.76 2.13
N PRO A 144 -0.53 -12.61 1.74
CA PRO A 144 -1.95 -12.36 1.97
C PRO A 144 -2.29 -12.23 3.46
N GLU A 145 -1.60 -12.97 4.34
CA GLU A 145 -1.82 -12.92 5.78
C GLU A 145 -1.39 -11.57 6.38
N ARG A 146 -0.37 -10.91 5.83
CA ARG A 146 0.00 -9.54 6.24
C ARG A 146 -0.97 -8.46 5.77
N GLY A 147 -1.69 -8.69 4.68
CA GLY A 147 -2.66 -7.72 4.13
C GLY A 147 -3.99 -7.64 4.91
N GLU A 148 -4.37 -8.73 5.56
CA GLU A 148 -5.64 -8.84 6.32
C GLU A 148 -5.51 -8.50 7.81
N LEU A 149 -4.28 -8.34 8.32
CA LEU A 149 -4.07 -7.93 9.70
C LEU A 149 -4.39 -6.44 9.84
N ARG A 150 -5.68 -6.10 10.02
CA ARG A 150 -5.99 -5.10 11.05
C ARG A 150 -5.25 -5.58 12.29
N ALA A 151 -4.23 -4.85 12.72
CA ALA A 151 -3.51 -5.17 13.95
C ALA A 151 -4.57 -5.51 15.00
N PRO A 152 -4.61 -6.76 15.53
CA PRO A 152 -5.73 -7.18 16.34
C PRO A 152 -5.86 -6.22 17.50
N VAL A 153 -6.98 -5.50 17.52
CA VAL A 153 -7.26 -4.51 18.55
C VAL A 153 -7.95 -5.28 19.67
N TRP A 154 -7.19 -5.60 20.72
CA TRP A 154 -7.71 -6.33 21.87
C TRP A 154 -8.27 -5.36 22.91
N GLU A 155 -9.22 -5.78 23.73
CA GLU A 155 -9.60 -5.02 24.91
C GLU A 155 -8.52 -5.15 26.00
N CYS A 156 -8.40 -4.11 26.83
CA CYS A 156 -7.53 -4.14 27.99
C CYS A 156 -7.94 -5.25 28.96
N VAL A 157 -6.95 -5.98 29.48
CA VAL A 157 -7.18 -7.06 30.46
C VAL A 157 -7.43 -6.54 31.88
N MET A 158 -7.23 -5.24 32.13
CA MET A 158 -7.47 -4.61 33.43
C MET A 158 -8.97 -4.48 33.71
N THR A 159 -9.37 -4.71 34.96
CA THR A 159 -10.74 -4.49 35.44
C THR A 159 -11.12 -3.02 35.25
N ASP A 160 -12.34 -2.77 34.77
CA ASP A 160 -12.89 -1.43 34.49
C ASP A 160 -12.14 -0.58 33.46
N CYS A 161 -11.25 -1.20 32.67
CA CYS A 161 -10.61 -0.53 31.53
C CYS A 161 -11.31 -0.89 30.21
N THR A 162 -11.79 0.12 29.49
CA THR A 162 -12.37 0.01 28.13
C THR A 162 -11.34 0.30 27.03
N GLY A 163 -10.09 0.59 27.42
CA GLY A 163 -9.03 0.88 26.48
C GLY A 163 -8.65 -0.33 25.64
N LYS A 164 -8.01 -0.08 24.49
CA LYS A 164 -7.65 -1.11 23.53
C LYS A 164 -6.15 -1.31 23.46
N ILE A 165 -5.72 -2.57 23.49
CA ILE A 165 -4.33 -2.99 23.30
C ILE A 165 -4.09 -3.15 21.80
N SER A 166 -3.09 -2.44 21.29
CA SER A 166 -2.62 -2.58 19.91
C SER A 166 -1.29 -3.33 19.92
N ALA A 167 -1.11 -4.27 18.98
CA ALA A 167 0.18 -4.90 18.78
C ALA A 167 1.23 -3.84 18.40
N PRO A 168 2.46 -3.90 18.94
CA PRO A 168 3.53 -3.04 18.45
C PRO A 168 3.79 -3.40 16.98
N SER A 169 3.43 -2.50 16.07
CA SER A 169 3.82 -2.61 14.67
C SER A 169 5.34 -2.56 14.61
N GLN A 170 5.98 -3.63 14.14
CA GLN A 170 7.39 -3.54 13.78
C GLN A 170 7.50 -2.62 12.57
N SER A 171 7.72 -1.34 12.81
CA SER A 171 8.25 -0.45 11.77
C SER A 171 9.67 -0.89 11.50
N VAL A 172 9.96 -1.21 10.24
CA VAL A 172 11.33 -1.45 9.77
C VAL A 172 12.14 -0.20 10.09
N GLY A 173 13.08 -0.28 11.05
CA GLY A 173 14.08 0.77 11.28
C GLY A 173 14.45 1.14 12.71
N THR A 174 13.75 0.70 13.77
CA THR A 174 14.10 1.09 15.15
C THR A 174 14.22 -0.11 16.08
N ALA A 175 15.46 -0.52 16.33
CA ALA A 175 15.82 -1.42 17.41
C ALA A 175 15.68 -0.68 18.74
N GLY A 176 14.51 -0.72 19.35
CA GLY A 176 14.30 -0.12 20.66
C GLY A 176 12.85 -0.16 21.14
N ALA A 177 12.57 -1.07 22.07
CA ALA A 177 11.38 -1.17 22.92
C ALA A 177 10.03 -1.44 22.23
N THR A 178 9.78 -2.71 21.90
CA THR A 178 8.44 -3.26 21.61
C THR A 178 7.61 -3.41 22.88
N LYS A 179 7.29 -2.28 23.54
CA LYS A 179 6.32 -2.28 24.64
C LYS A 179 4.90 -2.38 24.09
N ILE A 180 4.10 -3.25 24.69
CA ILE A 180 2.68 -3.43 24.39
C ILE A 180 1.93 -2.37 25.19
N ARG A 181 1.02 -1.61 24.57
CA ARG A 181 0.29 -0.54 25.26
C ARG A 181 -1.20 -0.59 25.01
N CYS A 182 -1.95 -0.18 26.02
CA CYS A 182 -3.37 0.12 25.94
C CYS A 182 -3.58 1.62 25.68
N SER A 183 -4.65 1.99 24.97
CA SER A 183 -5.05 3.39 24.74
C SER A 183 -5.35 4.18 26.03
N SER A 184 -5.57 3.51 27.16
CA SER A 184 -5.78 4.14 28.47
C SER A 184 -4.50 4.29 29.32
N GLY A 185 -3.33 3.96 28.77
CA GLY A 185 -2.03 4.22 29.42
C GLY A 185 -1.35 3.02 30.08
N HIS A 186 -1.98 1.84 30.11
CA HIS A 186 -1.31 0.62 30.57
C HIS A 186 -0.22 0.20 29.56
N ALA A 187 0.93 -0.22 30.08
CA ALA A 187 2.05 -0.68 29.28
C ALA A 187 2.62 -1.97 29.87
N TRP A 188 3.07 -2.86 28.99
CA TRP A 188 3.69 -4.13 29.33
C TRP A 188 4.94 -4.32 28.48
N GLU A 189 5.93 -4.99 29.04
CA GLU A 189 7.11 -5.44 28.32
C GLU A 189 6.77 -6.66 27.45
N MET A 190 7.52 -6.86 26.36
CA MET A 190 7.25 -7.96 25.42
C MET A 190 7.23 -9.35 26.11
N HIS A 191 8.09 -9.56 27.12
CA HIS A 191 8.14 -10.84 27.84
C HIS A 191 6.88 -11.11 28.68
N GLU A 192 6.13 -10.07 29.06
CA GLU A 192 4.88 -10.20 29.81
C GLU A 192 3.71 -10.63 28.92
N TRP A 193 3.88 -10.60 27.58
CA TRP A 193 2.87 -11.03 26.61
C TRP A 193 2.41 -12.48 26.80
N ILE A 194 3.33 -13.37 27.20
CA ILE A 194 3.03 -14.79 27.45
C ILE A 194 1.98 -14.94 28.56
N THR A 195 2.02 -14.05 29.56
CA THR A 195 1.05 -14.01 30.67
C THR A 195 -0.24 -13.31 30.29
N LEU A 196 -0.18 -12.32 29.40
CA LEU A 196 -1.35 -11.55 28.94
C LEU A 196 -2.22 -12.32 27.95
N ARG A 197 -1.62 -13.12 27.07
CA ARG A 197 -2.32 -13.80 25.98
C ARG A 197 -3.52 -14.65 26.46
N PRO A 198 -3.41 -15.48 27.51
CA PRO A 198 -4.56 -16.24 28.02
C PRO A 198 -5.66 -15.36 28.64
N LEU A 199 -5.35 -14.14 29.10
CA LEU A 199 -6.33 -13.20 29.65
C LEU A 199 -7.08 -12.48 28.52
N VAL A 200 -6.36 -12.05 27.49
CA VAL A 200 -6.93 -11.48 26.25
C VAL A 200 -7.88 -12.47 25.58
N GLU A 201 -7.48 -13.74 25.45
CA GLU A 201 -8.29 -14.79 24.83
C GLU A 201 -9.57 -15.09 25.65
N ARG A 202 -9.51 -15.01 26.98
CA ARG A 202 -10.67 -15.17 27.86
C ARG A 202 -11.65 -14.00 27.74
N ARG A 203 -11.16 -12.76 27.74
CA ARG A 203 -11.98 -11.55 27.53
C ARG A 203 -12.68 -11.55 26.18
N ARG A 204 -11.99 -11.95 25.10
CA ARG A 204 -12.58 -12.07 23.76
C ARG A 204 -13.75 -13.05 23.72
N LYS A 205 -13.65 -14.16 24.45
CA LYS A 205 -14.74 -15.15 24.55
C LYS A 205 -15.95 -14.64 25.34
N ALA A 206 -15.74 -13.73 26.31
CA ALA A 206 -16.83 -13.15 27.10
C ALA A 206 -17.64 -12.06 26.36
N VAL A 207 -16.99 -11.32 25.45
CA VAL A 207 -17.63 -10.25 24.64
C VAL A 207 -18.34 -10.81 23.39
N GLY A 208 -18.04 -12.04 22.99
CA GLY A 208 -18.64 -12.72 21.83
C GLY A 208 -19.91 -13.53 22.12
N THR A 209 -20.52 -13.33 23.29
CA THR A 209 -21.83 -13.88 23.72
C THR A 209 -22.77 -12.74 24.04
#